data_AF-A0A6G0X5J3-F1
#
_entry.id   AF-A0A6G0X5J3-F1
#
_cell.length_a   1.000
_cell.length_b   1.000
_cell.length_c   1.000
_cell.angle_alpha   90.00
_cell.angle_beta   90.00
_cell.angle_gamma   90.00
#
_symmetry.space_group_name_H-M   'P 1'
#
loop_
_entity.id
_entity.type
_entity.pdbx_description
1 polymer ?
#
loop_
_entity_poly.entity_id
_entity_poly.type
_entity_poly.pdbx_seq_one_letter_code
_entity_poly.pdbx_strand_id
1 'polypeptide(L)'
;MTEAALDELVVHLRSDHGIQILVSLATKPSDGDVDLQANALRLLSESTDLSKVAKAWRDCNILDYLIKSEALIDPENDLHVPFWRSLCQIAETGVAFQPELWSRRRQLYDAAITLRDVSSLQSTSLVAHTFAALVCSVAEQEPSSFAPFSSSPFHDLVDPESGLAFCELVKQWYVLTNEAALLTMVGHLISSVDDVKAVYASGLVRLVCHDYGLHRENFEFYHGCLFLLCKIESVLFPRQSSVNGYDRFCHVVLHLALCKLKAVWSEMSRVIEHLVQDLDFGSQFIKEPHFRGVIAYFAAKQASDLTLWAEEIDALEYRSGSLISLPTLQANLSLKDALATASALKESGNNWFVAGNHTAARSFYRLALSTLAVAEANGCRQAPSSPLSIGQTVKVQMVGGGWLHGMVSDSNDNGSVDVVFDDDSEQDNIPLHRVRPVAAELGVINDLRLQLCMNSAKSLHGLKQTREAIECLAYALDRFPNDVPALYLRGVLSLAVHDTKQAKEDLQRAHQVVAKTKQHLALAGDIRTAWSRLQLVVKHRKRADKKLIKEMMTYLNTIVE
;
A
#
# COMPACT_ATOMS: atom_id res chain seq x y z
N MET A 1 38.27 12.81 -34.64
CA MET A 1 38.65 12.59 -36.06
C MET A 1 37.47 12.23 -37.00
N THR A 2 37.67 12.33 -38.32
CA THR A 2 36.71 12.20 -39.45
C THR A 2 36.20 10.76 -39.68
N GLU A 3 34.98 10.59 -40.24
CA GLU A 3 34.40 9.29 -40.65
C GLU A 3 35.37 8.38 -41.43
N ALA A 4 36.28 8.97 -42.21
CA ALA A 4 37.28 8.26 -42.99
C ALA A 4 38.23 7.37 -42.15
N ALA A 5 38.61 7.78 -40.93
CA ALA A 5 39.49 6.98 -40.08
C ALA A 5 38.76 5.78 -39.45
N LEU A 6 37.45 5.93 -39.23
CA LEU A 6 36.60 4.84 -38.76
C LEU A 6 36.41 3.79 -39.87
N ASP A 7 36.19 4.23 -41.11
CA ASP A 7 36.04 3.36 -42.29
C ASP A 7 37.28 2.48 -42.53
N GLU A 8 38.49 3.00 -42.28
CA GLU A 8 39.73 2.23 -42.36
C GLU A 8 39.79 1.13 -41.29
N LEU A 9 39.36 1.44 -40.06
CA LEU A 9 39.36 0.48 -38.95
C LEU A 9 38.30 -0.62 -39.11
N VAL A 10 37.15 -0.33 -39.73
CA VAL A 10 36.07 -1.31 -39.97
C VAL A 10 36.57 -2.52 -40.75
N VAL A 11 37.54 -2.35 -41.66
CA VAL A 11 38.14 -3.45 -42.43
C VAL A 11 38.72 -4.54 -41.52
N HIS A 12 39.23 -4.17 -40.35
CA HIS A 12 39.83 -5.10 -39.40
C HIS A 12 38.81 -6.08 -38.77
N LEU A 13 37.51 -5.76 -38.77
CA LEU A 13 36.46 -6.68 -38.28
C LEU A 13 36.31 -7.95 -39.16
N ARG A 14 36.83 -7.93 -40.40
CA ARG A 14 36.65 -9.02 -41.37
C ARG A 14 37.52 -10.25 -41.12
N SER A 15 38.54 -10.15 -40.27
CA SER A 15 39.51 -11.24 -40.04
C SER A 15 39.90 -11.35 -38.57
N ASP A 16 40.26 -12.56 -38.13
CA ASP A 16 40.67 -12.81 -36.75
C ASP A 16 41.94 -12.01 -36.38
N HIS A 17 42.87 -11.86 -37.34
CA HIS A 17 44.06 -11.05 -37.17
C HIS A 17 43.72 -9.55 -37.05
N GLY A 18 42.79 -9.05 -37.86
CA GLY A 18 42.33 -7.66 -37.77
C GLY A 18 41.66 -7.37 -36.43
N ILE A 19 40.83 -8.28 -35.92
CA ILE A 19 40.22 -8.14 -34.59
C ILE A 19 41.30 -8.04 -33.50
N GLN A 20 42.37 -8.86 -33.58
CA GLN A 20 43.49 -8.76 -32.65
C GLN A 20 44.23 -7.41 -32.72
N ILE A 21 44.33 -6.80 -33.91
CA ILE A 21 44.85 -5.44 -34.07
C ILE A 21 43.95 -4.44 -33.34
N LEU A 22 42.63 -4.49 -33.57
CA LEU A 22 41.68 -3.61 -32.89
C LEU A 22 41.76 -3.75 -31.37
N VAL A 23 41.84 -4.97 -30.84
CA VAL A 23 42.01 -5.20 -29.40
C VAL A 23 43.32 -4.61 -28.89
N SER A 24 44.42 -4.79 -29.63
CA SER A 24 45.71 -4.19 -29.27
C SER A 24 45.65 -2.66 -29.28
N LEU A 25 44.89 -2.04 -30.19
CA LEU A 25 44.71 -0.58 -30.23
C LEU A 25 43.85 -0.10 -29.06
N ALA A 26 42.80 -0.87 -28.72
CA ALA A 26 41.87 -0.54 -27.64
C ALA A 26 42.49 -0.62 -26.23
N THR A 27 43.46 -1.53 -26.00
CA THR A 27 43.92 -1.90 -24.65
C THR A 27 45.39 -1.55 -24.34
N LYS A 28 46.18 -1.06 -25.30
CA LYS A 28 47.58 -0.67 -25.03
C LYS A 28 47.69 0.76 -24.48
N PRO A 29 48.34 0.96 -23.32
CA PRO A 29 48.45 2.27 -22.67
C PRO A 29 49.67 3.10 -23.15
N SER A 30 49.98 3.16 -24.45
CA SER A 30 51.22 3.80 -24.93
C SER A 30 50.95 5.07 -25.70
N ASP A 31 51.38 6.24 -25.20
CA ASP A 31 51.83 7.51 -25.86
C ASP A 31 51.23 7.91 -27.23
N GLY A 32 50.08 7.36 -27.58
CA GLY A 32 49.58 7.20 -28.93
C GLY A 32 48.17 7.72 -29.06
N ASP A 33 47.79 7.92 -30.32
CA ASP A 33 46.57 8.57 -30.77
C ASP A 33 45.32 8.09 -30.00
N VAL A 34 44.86 8.92 -29.05
CA VAL A 34 43.69 8.62 -28.21
C VAL A 34 42.43 8.47 -29.06
N ASP A 35 42.34 9.21 -30.18
CA ASP A 35 41.23 9.06 -31.13
C ASP A 35 41.23 7.66 -31.74
N LEU A 36 42.41 7.10 -32.05
CA LEU A 36 42.55 5.75 -32.58
C LEU A 36 42.11 4.69 -31.56
N GLN A 37 42.49 4.86 -30.29
CA GLN A 37 42.06 3.98 -29.20
C GLN A 37 40.54 4.05 -28.97
N ALA A 38 39.97 5.27 -28.93
CA ALA A 38 38.54 5.48 -28.77
C ALA A 38 37.72 4.86 -29.91
N ASN A 39 38.18 5.00 -31.16
CA ASN A 39 37.52 4.41 -32.32
C ASN A 39 37.61 2.88 -32.34
N ALA A 40 38.75 2.31 -31.94
CA ALA A 40 38.89 0.86 -31.80
C ALA A 40 37.94 0.30 -30.72
N LEU A 41 37.85 0.97 -29.56
CA LEU A 41 36.90 0.62 -28.50
C LEU A 41 35.45 0.67 -28.98
N ARG A 42 35.07 1.76 -29.66
CA ARG A 42 33.73 1.94 -30.23
C ARG A 42 33.36 0.78 -31.16
N LEU A 43 34.19 0.48 -32.16
CA LEU A 43 33.93 -0.60 -33.12
C LEU A 43 33.80 -1.96 -32.46
N LEU A 44 34.67 -2.26 -31.49
CA LEU A 44 34.60 -3.51 -30.75
C LEU A 44 33.32 -3.61 -29.92
N SER A 45 32.87 -2.52 -29.29
CA SER A 45 31.63 -2.52 -28.49
C SER A 45 30.36 -2.61 -29.34
N GLU A 46 30.31 -1.91 -30.47
CA GLU A 46 29.18 -1.93 -31.42
C GLU A 46 29.04 -3.27 -32.15
N SER A 47 30.12 -4.05 -32.26
CA SER A 47 30.16 -5.32 -33.01
C SER A 47 30.17 -6.56 -32.12
N THR A 48 29.67 -6.46 -30.88
CA THR A 48 29.66 -7.58 -29.91
C THR A 48 28.69 -8.72 -30.29
N ASP A 49 27.80 -8.49 -31.26
CA ASP A 49 26.94 -9.48 -31.89
C ASP A 49 27.74 -10.48 -32.75
N LEU A 50 28.89 -10.06 -33.29
CA LEU A 50 29.79 -10.93 -34.04
C LEU A 50 30.52 -11.89 -33.08
N SER A 51 30.27 -13.20 -33.24
CA SER A 51 30.85 -14.24 -32.36
C SER A 51 32.37 -14.16 -32.21
N LYS A 52 33.08 -13.72 -33.25
CA LYS A 52 34.54 -13.53 -33.24
C LYS A 52 34.98 -12.35 -32.39
N VAL A 53 34.27 -11.23 -32.47
CA VAL A 53 34.52 -10.03 -31.66
C VAL A 53 34.18 -10.34 -30.20
N ALA A 54 33.03 -10.99 -29.95
CA ALA A 54 32.65 -11.40 -28.60
C ALA A 54 33.68 -12.34 -27.97
N LYS A 55 34.24 -13.28 -28.74
CA LYS A 55 35.32 -14.14 -28.27
C LYS A 55 36.57 -13.33 -27.92
N ALA A 56 37.02 -12.44 -28.81
CA ALA A 56 38.20 -11.62 -28.57
C ALA A 56 38.04 -10.69 -27.34
N TRP A 57 36.84 -10.14 -27.14
CA TRP A 57 36.51 -9.32 -25.98
C TRP A 57 36.71 -10.07 -24.66
N ARG A 58 36.27 -11.34 -24.59
CA ARG A 58 36.48 -12.22 -23.42
C ARG A 58 37.94 -12.65 -23.28
N ASP A 59 38.54 -13.14 -24.36
CA ASP A 59 39.91 -13.67 -24.34
C ASP A 59 40.93 -12.60 -23.88
N CYS A 60 40.64 -11.32 -24.15
CA CYS A 60 41.48 -10.20 -23.78
C CYS A 60 40.99 -9.40 -22.55
N ASN A 61 39.95 -9.86 -21.85
CA ASN A 61 39.41 -9.24 -20.63
C ASN A 61 39.13 -7.72 -20.77
N ILE A 62 38.60 -7.29 -21.93
CA ILE A 62 38.41 -5.85 -22.22
C ILE A 62 37.46 -5.22 -21.20
N LEU A 63 36.42 -5.93 -20.77
CA LEU A 63 35.49 -5.43 -19.76
C LEU A 63 36.20 -5.11 -18.42
N ASP A 64 37.10 -5.98 -17.97
CA ASP A 64 37.86 -5.77 -16.74
C ASP A 64 38.86 -4.62 -16.88
N TYR A 65 39.45 -4.44 -18.07
CA TYR A 65 40.28 -3.28 -18.42
C TYR A 65 39.51 -1.97 -18.31
N LEU A 66 38.30 -1.89 -18.87
CA LEU A 66 37.46 -0.69 -18.80
C LEU A 66 37.10 -0.33 -17.36
N ILE A 67 36.65 -1.31 -16.57
CA ILE A 67 36.13 -1.09 -15.21
C ILE A 67 37.23 -0.71 -14.22
N LYS A 68 38.46 -1.21 -14.40
CA LYS A 68 39.59 -0.95 -13.49
C LYS A 68 40.42 0.28 -13.86
N SER A 69 40.16 0.91 -15.00
CA SER A 69 40.92 2.07 -15.45
C SER A 69 40.56 3.34 -14.68
N GLU A 70 41.56 4.17 -14.38
CA GLU A 70 41.36 5.49 -13.78
C GLU A 70 40.55 6.43 -14.70
N ALA A 71 40.61 6.23 -16.02
CA ALA A 71 39.82 6.99 -16.99
C ALA A 71 38.31 6.89 -16.75
N LEU A 72 37.83 5.82 -16.11
CA LEU A 72 36.41 5.66 -15.81
C LEU A 72 35.89 6.70 -14.81
N ILE A 73 36.74 7.14 -13.88
CA ILE A 73 36.40 8.05 -12.77
C ILE A 73 37.02 9.45 -12.90
N ASP A 74 37.84 9.69 -13.91
CA ASP A 74 38.48 10.97 -14.18
C ASP A 74 37.82 11.65 -15.39
N PRO A 75 36.94 12.65 -15.20
CA PRO A 75 36.26 13.35 -16.29
C PRO A 75 37.21 14.08 -17.26
N GLU A 76 38.42 14.41 -16.82
CA GLU A 76 39.43 15.13 -17.60
C GLU A 76 40.25 14.18 -18.48
N ASN A 77 40.12 12.87 -18.30
CA ASN A 77 40.79 11.88 -19.13
C ASN A 77 40.10 11.77 -20.50
N ASP A 78 40.87 11.90 -21.58
CA ASP A 78 40.33 11.83 -22.96
C ASP A 78 39.60 10.50 -23.28
N LEU A 79 39.92 9.42 -22.54
CA LEU A 79 39.25 8.12 -22.68
C LEU A 79 37.99 7.95 -21.81
N HIS A 80 37.68 8.90 -20.93
CA HIS A 80 36.54 8.83 -20.02
C HIS A 80 35.21 8.60 -20.76
N VAL A 81 34.91 9.47 -21.72
CA VAL A 81 33.69 9.39 -22.53
C VAL A 81 33.68 8.13 -23.41
N PRO A 82 34.75 7.77 -24.14
CA PRO A 82 34.84 6.49 -24.85
C PRO A 82 34.55 5.28 -23.98
N PHE A 83 35.05 5.24 -22.75
CA PHE A 83 34.87 4.10 -21.84
C PHE A 83 33.40 3.93 -21.44
N TRP A 84 32.76 5.02 -20.99
CA TRP A 84 31.34 5.00 -20.65
C TRP A 84 30.45 4.69 -21.86
N ARG A 85 30.80 5.16 -23.07
CA ARG A 85 30.09 4.78 -24.30
C ARG A 85 30.19 3.29 -24.60
N SER A 86 31.37 2.69 -24.48
CA SER A 86 31.53 1.24 -24.68
C SER A 86 30.75 0.44 -23.64
N LEU A 87 30.75 0.84 -22.37
CA LEU A 87 29.95 0.20 -21.33
C LEU A 87 28.45 0.33 -21.58
N CYS A 88 28.00 1.51 -22.01
CA CYS A 88 26.62 1.78 -22.42
C CYS A 88 26.18 0.86 -23.57
N GLN A 89 27.00 0.76 -24.63
CA GLN A 89 26.72 -0.10 -25.77
C GLN A 89 26.60 -1.58 -25.38
N ILE A 90 27.45 -2.04 -24.46
CA ILE A 90 27.42 -3.40 -23.92
C ILE A 90 26.16 -3.63 -23.09
N ALA A 91 25.79 -2.65 -22.26
CA ALA A 91 24.58 -2.72 -21.46
C ALA A 91 23.32 -2.84 -22.34
N GLU A 92 23.25 -2.07 -23.43
CA GLU A 92 22.08 -2.00 -24.30
C GLU A 92 21.97 -3.19 -25.28
N THR A 93 23.04 -3.48 -26.01
CA THR A 93 23.01 -4.44 -27.14
C THR A 93 23.88 -5.67 -26.93
N GLY A 94 24.82 -5.62 -25.97
CA GLY A 94 25.80 -6.68 -25.71
C GLY A 94 25.24 -7.84 -24.89
N VAL A 95 24.16 -8.49 -25.34
CA VAL A 95 23.43 -9.55 -24.59
C VAL A 95 24.37 -10.61 -23.99
N ALA A 96 25.41 -11.00 -24.73
CA ALA A 96 26.36 -12.03 -24.31
C ALA A 96 27.32 -11.62 -23.16
N PHE A 97 27.30 -10.34 -22.78
CA PHE A 97 28.15 -9.72 -21.75
C PHE A 97 27.35 -9.10 -20.61
N GLN A 98 26.04 -8.90 -20.76
CA GLN A 98 25.18 -8.34 -19.71
C GLN A 98 25.29 -9.10 -18.37
N PRO A 99 25.37 -10.45 -18.30
CA PRO A 99 25.58 -11.15 -17.03
C PRO A 99 26.91 -10.80 -16.36
N GLU A 100 27.98 -10.66 -17.15
CA GLU A 100 29.30 -10.30 -16.66
C GLU A 100 29.33 -8.84 -16.18
N LEU A 101 28.75 -7.92 -16.96
CA LEU A 101 28.60 -6.52 -16.59
C LEU A 101 27.75 -6.36 -15.32
N TRP A 102 26.64 -7.09 -15.22
CA TRP A 102 25.80 -7.14 -14.03
C TRP A 102 26.57 -7.65 -12.80
N SER A 103 27.44 -8.64 -12.96
CA SER A 103 28.29 -9.13 -11.85
C SER A 103 29.24 -8.05 -11.30
N ARG A 104 29.58 -7.04 -12.12
CA ARG A 104 30.46 -5.91 -11.76
C ARG A 104 29.71 -4.62 -11.41
N ARG A 105 28.38 -4.64 -11.34
CA ARG A 105 27.52 -3.48 -11.10
C ARG A 105 27.92 -2.59 -9.92
N ARG A 106 28.45 -3.17 -8.82
CA ARG A 106 28.92 -2.41 -7.65
C ARG A 106 30.13 -1.52 -7.98
N GLN A 107 31.06 -2.03 -8.79
CA GLN A 107 32.24 -1.25 -9.24
C GLN A 107 31.80 -0.09 -10.14
N LEU A 108 30.82 -0.33 -11.03
CA LEU A 108 30.23 0.73 -11.84
C LEU A 108 29.54 1.79 -10.96
N TYR A 109 28.86 1.36 -9.89
CA TYR A 109 28.16 2.26 -8.98
C TYR A 109 29.13 3.12 -8.18
N ASP A 110 30.21 2.53 -7.66
CA ASP A 110 31.26 3.25 -6.95
C ASP A 110 31.94 4.30 -7.86
N ALA A 111 32.17 3.94 -9.14
CA ALA A 111 32.67 4.88 -10.14
C ALA A 111 31.68 6.03 -10.39
N ALA A 112 30.40 5.72 -10.53
CA ALA A 112 29.33 6.69 -10.77
C ALA A 112 29.14 7.66 -9.58
N ILE A 113 29.27 7.19 -8.33
CA ILE A 113 29.26 8.06 -7.15
C ILE A 113 30.42 9.05 -7.19
N THR A 114 31.61 8.59 -7.56
CA THR A 114 32.82 9.44 -7.62
C THR A 114 32.63 10.62 -8.59
N LEU A 115 31.84 10.41 -9.64
CA LEU A 115 31.54 11.41 -10.66
C LEU A 115 30.45 12.42 -10.27
N ARG A 116 29.67 12.16 -9.22
CA ARG A 116 28.43 12.87 -8.87
C ARG A 116 28.50 14.39 -8.96
N ASP A 117 29.58 15.00 -8.51
CA ASP A 117 29.68 16.47 -8.34
C ASP A 117 30.64 17.15 -9.33
N VAL A 118 31.34 16.37 -10.17
CA VAL A 118 32.44 16.89 -11.02
C VAL A 118 32.21 16.59 -12.50
N SER A 119 31.26 15.73 -12.84
CA SER A 119 31.05 15.27 -14.22
C SER A 119 30.34 16.28 -15.12
N SER A 120 30.73 16.30 -16.40
CA SER A 120 30.00 17.02 -17.45
C SER A 120 28.60 16.43 -17.65
N LEU A 121 27.68 17.21 -18.23
CA LEU A 121 26.33 16.71 -18.58
C LEU A 121 26.38 15.46 -19.48
N GLN A 122 27.34 15.42 -20.39
CA GLN A 122 27.54 14.28 -21.30
C GLN A 122 27.97 13.02 -20.54
N SER A 123 28.91 13.13 -19.61
CA SER A 123 29.32 12.03 -18.73
C SER A 123 28.13 11.54 -17.90
N THR A 124 27.39 12.47 -17.30
CA THR A 124 26.21 12.16 -16.49
C THR A 124 25.14 11.39 -17.28
N SER A 125 24.84 11.81 -18.52
CA SER A 125 23.89 11.10 -19.39
C SER A 125 24.39 9.70 -19.77
N LEU A 126 25.67 9.53 -20.11
CA LEU A 126 26.22 8.21 -20.42
C LEU A 126 26.19 7.26 -19.22
N VAL A 127 26.53 7.75 -18.03
CA VAL A 127 26.44 6.96 -16.79
C VAL A 127 24.99 6.56 -16.53
N ALA A 128 24.06 7.52 -16.55
CA ALA A 128 22.63 7.30 -16.35
C ALA A 128 22.08 6.25 -17.33
N HIS A 129 22.38 6.40 -18.61
CA HIS A 129 21.93 5.50 -19.66
C HIS A 129 22.53 4.10 -19.50
N THR A 130 23.82 3.98 -19.14
CA THR A 130 24.48 2.70 -18.90
C THR A 130 23.74 1.91 -17.82
N PHE A 131 23.39 2.56 -16.70
CA PHE A 131 22.64 1.91 -15.62
C PHE A 131 21.21 1.56 -16.03
N ALA A 132 20.52 2.49 -16.69
CA ALA A 132 19.15 2.26 -17.13
C ALA A 132 19.06 1.09 -18.12
N ALA A 133 19.91 1.08 -19.15
CA ALA A 133 20.00 0.00 -20.12
C ALA A 133 20.31 -1.34 -19.44
N LEU A 134 21.35 -1.38 -18.59
CA LEU A 134 21.77 -2.60 -17.90
C LEU A 134 20.63 -3.21 -17.08
N VAL A 135 19.97 -2.41 -16.25
CA VAL A 135 18.89 -2.88 -15.38
C VAL A 135 17.67 -3.33 -16.18
N CYS A 136 17.24 -2.53 -17.17
CA CYS A 136 16.09 -2.86 -17.99
C CYS A 136 16.33 -4.15 -18.79
N SER A 137 17.49 -4.30 -19.43
CA SER A 137 17.83 -5.51 -20.18
C SER A 137 17.92 -6.76 -19.29
N VAL A 138 18.44 -6.64 -18.07
CA VAL A 138 18.45 -7.74 -17.10
C VAL A 138 17.03 -8.11 -16.67
N ALA A 139 16.15 -7.13 -16.48
CA ALA A 139 14.77 -7.36 -16.06
C ALA A 139 13.89 -8.03 -17.13
N GLU A 140 14.25 -7.90 -18.40
CA GLU A 140 13.57 -8.55 -19.53
C GLU A 140 13.99 -10.01 -19.74
N GLN A 141 15.09 -10.45 -19.13
CA GLN A 141 15.66 -11.80 -19.33
C GLN A 141 15.28 -12.80 -18.23
N GLU A 142 15.49 -14.09 -18.50
CA GLU A 142 15.19 -15.14 -17.51
C GLU A 142 16.08 -15.01 -16.25
N PRO A 143 15.50 -15.04 -15.03
CA PRO A 143 16.23 -14.85 -13.78
C PRO A 143 17.38 -15.83 -13.54
N SER A 144 17.33 -17.01 -14.15
CA SER A 144 18.34 -18.08 -14.07
C SER A 144 19.70 -17.65 -14.62
N SER A 145 19.74 -16.69 -15.55
CA SER A 145 20.96 -16.23 -16.21
C SER A 145 21.75 -15.19 -15.40
N PHE A 146 21.17 -14.62 -14.33
CA PHE A 146 21.72 -13.48 -13.58
C PHE A 146 21.88 -13.74 -12.07
N ALA A 147 21.79 -15.01 -11.66
CA ALA A 147 21.95 -15.44 -10.27
C ALA A 147 23.42 -15.43 -9.80
N PRO A 148 23.70 -15.18 -8.51
CA PRO A 148 22.75 -15.02 -7.41
C PRO A 148 22.54 -13.56 -6.97
N PHE A 149 21.27 -13.22 -6.72
CA PHE A 149 20.89 -12.07 -5.90
C PHE A 149 20.98 -12.48 -4.41
N SER A 150 21.56 -11.63 -3.56
CA SER A 150 21.76 -11.97 -2.14
C SER A 150 20.53 -11.64 -1.28
N SER A 151 19.69 -10.69 -1.71
CA SER A 151 18.46 -10.31 -1.02
C SER A 151 17.44 -9.55 -1.90
N SER A 152 17.89 -8.58 -2.69
CA SER A 152 17.05 -7.70 -3.53
C SER A 152 17.92 -7.02 -4.59
N PRO A 153 17.45 -6.87 -5.85
CA PRO A 153 18.18 -6.15 -6.90
C PRO A 153 18.56 -4.72 -6.48
N PHE A 154 17.70 -4.08 -5.67
CA PHE A 154 17.93 -2.73 -5.13
C PHE A 154 19.14 -2.68 -4.20
N HIS A 155 19.24 -3.64 -3.28
CA HIS A 155 20.35 -3.78 -2.32
C HIS A 155 21.59 -4.45 -2.92
N ASP A 156 21.45 -5.14 -4.04
CA ASP A 156 22.57 -5.78 -4.73
C ASP A 156 23.26 -4.80 -5.70
N LEU A 157 22.54 -3.78 -6.17
CA LEU A 157 23.09 -2.67 -6.97
C LEU A 157 23.75 -1.59 -6.09
N VAL A 158 23.25 -1.39 -4.87
CA VAL A 158 23.57 -0.28 -3.96
C VAL A 158 24.08 -0.82 -2.62
N ASP A 159 24.77 -0.02 -1.81
CA ASP A 159 25.16 -0.40 -0.46
C ASP A 159 23.97 -0.94 0.40
N PRO A 160 24.13 -2.03 1.18
CA PRO A 160 23.06 -2.69 1.92
C PRO A 160 22.26 -1.86 2.93
N GLU A 161 22.71 -0.69 3.37
CA GLU A 161 22.12 -0.04 4.56
C GLU A 161 20.76 0.64 4.32
N SER A 162 20.56 1.36 3.20
CA SER A 162 19.31 2.13 3.02
C SER A 162 18.84 2.39 1.60
N GLY A 163 19.66 2.20 0.57
CA GLY A 163 19.30 2.52 -0.83
C GLY A 163 19.10 4.01 -1.14
N LEU A 164 19.09 4.91 -0.15
CA LEU A 164 18.77 6.32 -0.31
C LEU A 164 19.80 7.07 -1.17
N ALA A 165 21.10 6.84 -0.97
CA ALA A 165 22.16 7.51 -1.71
C ALA A 165 22.06 7.26 -3.23
N PHE A 166 21.69 6.04 -3.62
CA PHE A 166 21.39 5.72 -5.01
C PHE A 166 20.17 6.47 -5.51
N CYS A 167 19.06 6.50 -4.76
CA CYS A 167 17.88 7.27 -5.16
C CYS A 167 18.17 8.76 -5.33
N GLU A 168 19.06 9.33 -4.50
CA GLU A 168 19.50 10.72 -4.64
C GLU A 168 20.35 10.94 -5.89
N LEU A 169 21.24 10.00 -6.20
CA LEU A 169 22.06 10.01 -7.41
C LEU A 169 21.18 9.90 -8.67
N VAL A 170 20.23 8.95 -8.70
CA VAL A 170 19.27 8.81 -9.79
C VAL A 170 18.40 10.06 -9.95
N LYS A 171 17.94 10.65 -8.84
CA LYS A 171 17.22 11.92 -8.88
C LYS A 171 18.07 13.04 -9.50
N GLN A 172 19.36 13.12 -9.14
CA GLN A 172 20.27 14.10 -9.73
C GLN A 172 20.46 13.86 -11.23
N TRP A 173 20.66 12.62 -11.65
CA TRP A 173 20.71 12.26 -13.08
C TRP A 173 19.43 12.67 -13.79
N TYR A 174 18.27 12.30 -13.25
CA TYR A 174 16.98 12.65 -13.82
C TYR A 174 16.80 14.17 -13.97
N VAL A 175 17.16 14.96 -12.96
CA VAL A 175 17.11 16.44 -13.04
C VAL A 175 18.03 16.99 -14.12
N LEU A 176 19.20 16.40 -14.33
CA LEU A 176 20.19 16.87 -15.29
C LEU A 176 19.88 16.44 -16.73
N THR A 177 19.40 15.21 -16.92
CA THR A 177 19.26 14.58 -18.23
C THR A 177 17.83 14.53 -18.74
N ASN A 178 16.82 14.61 -17.85
CA ASN A 178 15.40 14.42 -18.15
C ASN A 178 15.09 13.05 -18.80
N GLU A 179 15.92 12.03 -18.53
CA GLU A 179 15.75 10.69 -19.12
C GLU A 179 14.68 9.87 -18.39
N ALA A 180 13.58 9.57 -19.09
CA ALA A 180 12.47 8.76 -18.56
C ALA A 180 12.88 7.31 -18.23
N ALA A 181 13.89 6.77 -18.89
CA ALA A 181 14.41 5.41 -18.66
C ALA A 181 14.96 5.21 -17.23
N LEU A 182 15.34 6.30 -16.54
CA LEU A 182 15.71 6.23 -15.13
C LEU A 182 14.54 5.83 -14.23
N LEU A 183 13.31 6.19 -14.61
CA LEU A 183 12.11 5.86 -13.85
C LEU A 183 11.76 4.37 -13.98
N THR A 184 11.88 3.82 -15.20
CA THR A 184 11.69 2.38 -15.44
C THR A 184 12.76 1.56 -14.75
N MET A 185 14.03 1.99 -14.82
CA MET A 185 15.15 1.38 -14.07
C MET A 185 14.82 1.27 -12.58
N VAL A 186 14.46 2.38 -11.92
CA VAL A 186 14.09 2.37 -10.49
C VAL A 186 12.91 1.45 -10.24
N GLY A 187 11.89 1.47 -11.11
CA GLY A 187 10.77 0.53 -11.04
C GLY A 187 11.24 -0.94 -11.05
N HIS A 188 12.09 -1.36 -11.97
CA HIS A 188 12.57 -2.74 -12.03
C HIS A 188 13.34 -3.17 -10.78
N LEU A 189 14.03 -2.24 -10.12
CA LEU A 189 14.78 -2.52 -8.89
C LEU A 189 13.88 -2.64 -7.65
N ILE A 190 12.74 -1.95 -7.61
CA ILE A 190 11.83 -1.95 -6.45
C ILE A 190 11.21 -3.34 -6.25
N SER A 191 11.43 -3.90 -5.07
CA SER A 191 11.00 -5.25 -4.67
C SER A 191 10.44 -5.31 -3.26
N SER A 192 10.79 -4.34 -2.41
CA SER A 192 10.49 -4.33 -0.98
C SER A 192 9.88 -3.00 -0.51
N VAL A 193 9.26 -3.02 0.67
CA VAL A 193 8.74 -1.80 1.32
C VAL A 193 9.87 -0.85 1.71
N ASP A 194 11.08 -1.35 1.96
CA ASP A 194 12.22 -0.51 2.33
C ASP A 194 12.78 0.23 1.11
N ASP A 195 12.80 -0.41 -0.07
CA ASP A 195 13.12 0.23 -1.36
C ASP A 195 12.17 1.41 -1.61
N VAL A 196 10.87 1.20 -1.39
CA VAL A 196 9.86 2.26 -1.53
C VAL A 196 10.14 3.41 -0.57
N LYS A 197 10.51 3.15 0.70
CA LYS A 197 10.86 4.23 1.63
C LYS A 197 12.07 5.03 1.16
N ALA A 198 13.08 4.38 0.59
CA ALA A 198 14.28 5.04 0.06
C ALA A 198 13.93 5.98 -1.11
N VAL A 199 13.12 5.50 -2.06
CA VAL A 199 12.67 6.25 -3.24
C VAL A 199 11.82 7.46 -2.84
N TYR A 200 10.98 7.34 -1.82
CA TYR A 200 10.23 8.47 -1.27
C TYR A 200 11.12 9.44 -0.49
N ALA A 201 12.05 8.94 0.31
CA ALA A 201 12.95 9.76 1.11
C ALA A 201 13.88 10.62 0.24
N SER A 202 14.24 10.18 -0.97
CA SER A 202 15.02 11.00 -1.90
C SER A 202 14.22 12.17 -2.48
N GLY A 203 12.88 12.12 -2.42
CA GLY A 203 11.98 13.10 -3.05
C GLY A 203 11.77 12.90 -4.55
N LEU A 204 12.28 11.79 -5.13
CA LEU A 204 12.14 11.49 -6.57
C LEU A 204 10.66 11.40 -6.99
N VAL A 205 9.82 10.72 -6.21
CA VAL A 205 8.39 10.54 -6.55
C VAL A 205 7.65 11.88 -6.63
N ARG A 206 7.92 12.80 -5.70
CA ARG A 206 7.29 14.11 -5.71
C ARG A 206 7.67 14.91 -6.96
N LEU A 207 8.94 14.87 -7.34
CA LEU A 207 9.45 15.51 -8.56
C LEU A 207 8.77 14.92 -9.81
N VAL A 208 8.76 13.59 -9.92
CA VAL A 208 8.17 12.88 -11.07
C VAL A 208 6.66 13.16 -11.20
N CYS A 209 5.91 13.18 -10.09
CA CYS A 209 4.49 13.52 -10.13
C CYS A 209 4.24 14.99 -10.52
N HIS A 210 5.11 15.92 -10.12
CA HIS A 210 5.04 17.30 -10.56
C HIS A 210 5.31 17.42 -12.07
N ASP A 211 6.37 16.78 -12.55
CA ASP A 211 6.76 16.79 -13.96
C ASP A 211 5.74 16.08 -14.85
N TYR A 212 5.01 15.09 -14.32
CA TYR A 212 3.86 14.49 -14.99
C TYR A 212 2.83 15.52 -15.44
N GLY A 213 2.55 16.54 -14.62
CA GLY A 213 1.64 17.62 -15.01
C GLY A 213 2.15 18.43 -16.20
N LEU A 214 3.47 18.58 -16.34
CA LEU A 214 4.12 19.38 -17.38
C LEU A 214 4.39 18.60 -18.68
N HIS A 215 4.64 17.29 -18.57
CA HIS A 215 5.22 16.49 -19.65
C HIS A 215 4.43 15.23 -19.99
N ARG A 216 3.18 15.07 -19.51
CA ARG A 216 2.33 13.90 -19.81
C ARG A 216 2.09 13.61 -21.30
N GLU A 217 2.30 14.59 -22.19
CA GLU A 217 2.20 14.39 -23.64
C GLU A 217 3.42 13.65 -24.22
N ASN A 218 4.55 13.63 -23.50
CA ASN A 218 5.71 12.83 -23.87
C ASN A 218 5.44 11.36 -23.54
N PHE A 219 5.35 10.54 -24.58
CA PHE A 219 5.03 9.12 -24.49
C PHE A 219 5.99 8.34 -23.57
N GLU A 220 7.30 8.52 -23.73
CA GLU A 220 8.30 7.79 -22.94
C GLU A 220 8.22 8.16 -21.46
N PHE A 221 8.07 9.45 -21.18
CA PHE A 221 7.93 9.94 -19.82
C PHE A 221 6.64 9.49 -19.15
N TYR A 222 5.51 9.56 -19.87
CA TYR A 222 4.22 9.03 -19.41
C TYR A 222 4.34 7.57 -18.99
N HIS A 223 4.94 6.72 -19.83
CA HIS A 223 5.12 5.31 -19.56
C HIS A 223 6.09 5.06 -18.39
N GLY A 224 7.22 5.77 -18.34
CA GLY A 224 8.20 5.62 -17.26
C GLY A 224 7.65 6.03 -15.89
N CYS A 225 6.92 7.15 -15.83
CA CYS A 225 6.26 7.62 -14.61
C CYS A 225 5.21 6.61 -14.11
N LEU A 226 4.30 6.18 -14.99
CA LEU A 226 3.26 5.22 -14.62
C LEU A 226 3.85 3.87 -14.21
N PHE A 227 4.89 3.41 -14.89
CA PHE A 227 5.56 2.15 -14.53
C PHE A 227 6.13 2.22 -13.11
N LEU A 228 6.87 3.29 -12.78
CA LEU A 228 7.41 3.52 -11.44
C LEU A 228 6.30 3.54 -10.38
N LEU A 229 5.26 4.34 -10.59
CA LEU A 229 4.16 4.48 -9.62
C LEU A 229 3.36 3.18 -9.45
N CYS A 230 3.04 2.48 -10.54
CA CYS A 230 2.33 1.19 -10.48
C CYS A 230 3.17 0.13 -9.79
N LYS A 231 4.49 0.14 -9.98
CA LYS A 231 5.38 -0.79 -9.29
C LYS A 231 5.41 -0.54 -7.79
N ILE A 232 5.54 0.73 -7.38
CA ILE A 232 5.42 1.14 -5.97
C ILE A 232 4.07 0.67 -5.40
N GLU A 233 2.98 0.93 -6.13
CA GLU A 233 1.63 0.49 -5.74
C GLU A 233 1.58 -1.03 -5.51
N SER A 234 2.10 -1.83 -6.46
CA SER A 234 2.09 -3.30 -6.36
C SER A 234 2.81 -3.84 -5.13
N VAL A 235 3.88 -3.18 -4.69
CA VAL A 235 4.65 -3.59 -3.50
C VAL A 235 3.90 -3.22 -2.21
N LEU A 236 3.26 -2.05 -2.20
CA LEU A 236 2.50 -1.58 -1.04
C LEU A 236 1.14 -2.26 -0.90
N PHE A 237 0.53 -2.66 -2.03
CA PHE A 237 -0.85 -3.16 -2.13
C PHE A 237 -0.95 -4.44 -3.02
N PRO A 238 -0.35 -5.57 -2.60
CA PRO A 238 -0.20 -6.76 -3.45
C PRO A 238 -1.50 -7.52 -3.78
N ARG A 239 -2.65 -7.18 -3.17
CA ARG A 239 -3.93 -7.89 -3.31
C ARG A 239 -4.98 -7.10 -4.10
N GLN A 240 -4.56 -6.34 -5.11
CA GLN A 240 -5.48 -5.47 -5.85
C GLN A 240 -6.20 -6.19 -7.00
N SER A 241 -7.44 -5.77 -7.22
CA SER A 241 -8.22 -6.00 -8.44
C SER A 241 -7.89 -4.89 -9.44
N SER A 242 -7.78 -5.18 -10.74
CA SER A 242 -7.59 -4.11 -11.73
C SER A 242 -8.80 -3.17 -11.70
N VAL A 243 -8.55 -1.88 -11.57
CA VAL A 243 -9.59 -0.86 -11.70
C VAL A 243 -9.57 -0.41 -13.15
N ASN A 244 -10.61 -0.77 -13.89
CA ASN A 244 -10.77 -0.39 -15.30
C ASN A 244 -11.69 0.83 -15.39
N GLY A 245 -11.36 1.79 -16.27
CA GLY A 245 -12.26 2.89 -16.63
C GLY A 245 -11.93 4.27 -16.04
N TYR A 246 -10.83 4.41 -15.30
CA TYR A 246 -10.36 5.72 -14.83
C TYR A 246 -8.95 6.04 -15.30
N ASP A 247 -8.54 7.30 -15.16
CA ASP A 247 -7.18 7.73 -15.45
C ASP A 247 -6.19 7.01 -14.52
N ARG A 248 -5.26 6.26 -15.12
CA ARG A 248 -4.39 5.35 -14.36
C ARG A 248 -3.48 6.13 -13.41
N PHE A 249 -3.03 7.33 -13.81
CA PHE A 249 -2.18 8.16 -12.97
C PHE A 249 -2.95 8.65 -11.74
N CYS A 250 -4.14 9.23 -11.95
CA CYS A 250 -4.98 9.74 -10.87
C CYS A 250 -5.32 8.64 -9.86
N HIS A 251 -5.72 7.46 -10.35
CA HIS A 251 -6.01 6.30 -9.52
C HIS A 251 -4.82 5.95 -8.59
N VAL A 252 -3.64 5.76 -9.18
CA VAL A 252 -2.45 5.31 -8.46
C VAL A 252 -2.00 6.37 -7.45
N VAL A 253 -1.99 7.65 -7.83
CA VAL A 253 -1.59 8.74 -6.92
C VAL A 253 -2.53 8.83 -5.72
N LEU A 254 -3.84 8.77 -5.92
CA LEU A 254 -4.82 8.80 -4.83
C LEU A 254 -4.76 7.54 -3.95
N HIS A 255 -4.47 6.38 -4.53
CA HIS A 255 -4.32 5.16 -3.75
C HIS A 255 -3.03 5.14 -2.92
N LEU A 256 -1.91 5.61 -3.48
CA LEU A 256 -0.66 5.81 -2.75
C LEU A 256 -0.83 6.82 -1.60
N ALA A 257 -1.64 7.87 -1.79
CA ALA A 257 -1.98 8.83 -0.74
C ALA A 257 -2.68 8.20 0.48
N LEU A 258 -3.39 7.09 0.29
CA LEU A 258 -4.05 6.32 1.37
C LEU A 258 -3.11 5.34 2.09
N CYS A 259 -1.82 5.30 1.72
CA CYS A 259 -0.86 4.41 2.35
C CYS A 259 -0.73 4.70 3.86
N LYS A 260 -0.63 3.64 4.68
CA LYS A 260 -0.39 3.77 6.12
C LYS A 260 1.02 4.23 6.49
N LEU A 261 2.00 4.10 5.57
CA LEU A 261 3.40 4.43 5.81
C LEU A 261 3.60 5.95 5.75
N LYS A 262 4.14 6.53 6.83
CA LYS A 262 4.37 7.98 6.93
C LYS A 262 5.18 8.54 5.79
N ALA A 263 6.28 7.88 5.42
CA ALA A 263 7.15 8.32 4.32
C ALA A 263 6.40 8.48 2.98
N VAL A 264 5.36 7.68 2.75
CA VAL A 264 4.58 7.69 1.51
C VAL A 264 3.51 8.77 1.57
N TRP A 265 2.58 8.69 2.53
CA TRP A 265 1.42 9.58 2.53
C TRP A 265 1.79 11.05 2.76
N SER A 266 2.87 11.35 3.47
CA SER A 266 3.26 12.75 3.73
C SER A 266 3.86 13.44 2.50
N GLU A 267 4.49 12.68 1.61
CA GLU A 267 4.95 13.23 0.33
C GLU A 267 3.80 13.29 -0.67
N MET A 268 2.93 12.28 -0.68
CA MET A 268 1.72 12.28 -1.52
C MET A 268 0.75 13.40 -1.16
N SER A 269 0.68 13.84 0.10
CA SER A 269 -0.17 14.97 0.48
C SER A 269 0.24 16.24 -0.25
N ARG A 270 1.54 16.51 -0.36
CA ARG A 270 2.10 17.64 -1.12
C ARG A 270 1.85 17.51 -2.62
N VAL A 271 1.95 16.29 -3.15
CA VAL A 271 1.64 16.02 -4.56
C VAL A 271 0.17 16.30 -4.86
N ILE A 272 -0.75 15.82 -4.03
CA ILE A 272 -2.19 16.07 -4.19
C ILE A 272 -2.50 17.56 -4.06
N GLU A 273 -1.94 18.26 -3.08
CA GLU A 273 -2.13 19.71 -2.90
C GLU A 273 -1.75 20.50 -4.15
N HIS A 274 -0.71 20.07 -4.86
CA HIS A 274 -0.28 20.70 -6.10
C HIS A 274 -1.17 20.32 -7.29
N LEU A 275 -1.38 19.02 -7.51
CA LEU A 275 -2.13 18.53 -8.67
C LEU A 275 -3.59 18.97 -8.65
N VAL A 276 -4.20 19.10 -7.48
CA VAL A 276 -5.60 19.50 -7.39
C VAL A 276 -5.85 20.96 -7.81
N GLN A 277 -4.81 21.80 -7.86
CA GLN A 277 -4.91 23.18 -8.36
C GLN A 277 -4.97 23.25 -9.89
N ASP A 278 -4.53 22.18 -10.57
CA ASP A 278 -4.66 22.05 -12.02
C ASP A 278 -6.09 21.63 -12.38
N LEU A 279 -6.71 22.34 -13.31
CA LEU A 279 -8.12 22.15 -13.67
C LEU A 279 -8.39 20.75 -14.25
N ASP A 280 -7.45 20.19 -15.02
CA ASP A 280 -7.63 18.88 -15.63
C ASP A 280 -7.57 17.79 -14.56
N PHE A 281 -6.53 17.82 -13.71
CA PHE A 281 -6.38 16.85 -12.63
C PHE A 281 -7.48 16.96 -11.59
N GLY A 282 -7.87 18.17 -11.18
CA GLY A 282 -9.01 18.38 -10.28
C GLY A 282 -10.30 17.75 -10.82
N SER A 283 -10.57 17.92 -12.12
CA SER A 283 -11.75 17.34 -12.79
C SER A 283 -11.71 15.82 -12.94
N GLN A 284 -10.52 15.21 -12.89
CA GLN A 284 -10.33 13.76 -12.90
C GLN A 284 -10.40 13.19 -11.49
N PHE A 285 -9.74 13.82 -10.51
CA PHE A 285 -9.75 13.42 -9.10
C PHE A 285 -11.16 13.40 -8.51
N ILE A 286 -12.00 14.39 -8.84
CA ILE A 286 -13.39 14.41 -8.34
C ILE A 286 -14.21 13.17 -8.76
N LYS A 287 -13.85 12.53 -9.88
CA LYS A 287 -14.53 11.33 -10.39
C LYS A 287 -13.93 10.03 -9.83
N GLU A 288 -12.75 10.11 -9.21
CA GLU A 288 -12.04 8.95 -8.68
C GLU A 288 -12.61 8.48 -7.34
N PRO A 289 -12.96 7.18 -7.18
CA PRO A 289 -13.55 6.65 -5.95
C PRO A 289 -12.68 6.81 -4.69
N HIS A 290 -11.36 6.97 -4.85
CA HIS A 290 -10.44 7.14 -3.73
C HIS A 290 -10.42 8.56 -3.16
N PHE A 291 -10.84 9.58 -3.91
CA PHE A 291 -10.56 10.96 -3.56
C PHE A 291 -11.26 11.42 -2.27
N ARG A 292 -12.53 11.07 -2.07
CA ARG A 292 -13.24 11.30 -0.80
C ARG A 292 -12.52 10.64 0.38
N GLY A 293 -11.94 9.46 0.16
CA GLY A 293 -11.11 8.77 1.15
C GLY A 293 -9.85 9.56 1.50
N VAL A 294 -9.15 10.08 0.50
CA VAL A 294 -7.93 10.90 0.67
C VAL A 294 -8.22 12.17 1.46
N ILE A 295 -9.29 12.89 1.14
CA ILE A 295 -9.70 14.10 1.87
C ILE A 295 -9.90 13.79 3.35
N ALA A 296 -10.68 12.76 3.67
CA ALA A 296 -10.93 12.36 5.06
C ALA A 296 -9.65 11.87 5.76
N TYR A 297 -8.79 11.15 5.05
CA TYR A 297 -7.53 10.65 5.58
C TYR A 297 -6.55 11.78 5.91
N PHE A 298 -6.38 12.76 5.02
CA PHE A 298 -5.52 13.91 5.25
C PHE A 298 -6.05 14.85 6.33
N ALA A 299 -7.36 15.07 6.39
CA ALA A 299 -7.98 15.81 7.48
C ALA A 299 -7.69 15.13 8.84
N ALA A 300 -7.82 13.80 8.91
CA ALA A 300 -7.49 13.03 10.12
C ALA A 300 -5.99 13.10 10.50
N LYS A 301 -5.09 13.29 9.52
CA LYS A 301 -3.65 13.46 9.75
C LYS A 301 -3.22 14.90 9.99
N GLN A 302 -4.12 15.88 9.81
CA GLN A 302 -3.79 17.31 9.78
C GLN A 302 -2.70 17.62 8.73
N ALA A 303 -2.76 16.94 7.59
CA ALA A 303 -1.73 17.00 6.55
C ALA A 303 -2.02 18.08 5.50
N SER A 304 -3.27 18.19 5.06
CA SER A 304 -3.73 19.06 3.98
C SER A 304 -5.19 19.45 4.20
N ASP A 305 -5.55 20.68 3.83
CA ASP A 305 -6.95 21.12 3.84
C ASP A 305 -7.55 21.01 2.43
N LEU A 306 -8.37 19.97 2.24
CA LEU A 306 -9.06 19.67 0.98
C LEU A 306 -10.58 19.70 1.17
N THR A 307 -11.11 20.37 2.21
CA THR A 307 -12.53 20.27 2.57
C THR A 307 -13.47 20.80 1.48
N LEU A 308 -13.04 21.82 0.72
CA LEU A 308 -13.82 22.36 -0.40
C LEU A 308 -14.17 21.27 -1.43
N TRP A 309 -13.25 20.35 -1.70
CA TRP A 309 -13.48 19.24 -2.63
C TRP A 309 -14.52 18.24 -2.11
N ALA A 310 -14.74 18.15 -0.80
CA ALA A 310 -15.79 17.27 -0.26
C ALA A 310 -17.18 17.72 -0.71
N GLU A 311 -17.43 19.03 -0.74
CA GLU A 311 -18.71 19.61 -1.20
C GLU A 311 -18.92 19.38 -2.70
N GLU A 312 -17.85 19.48 -3.50
CA GLU A 312 -17.93 19.21 -4.93
C GLU A 312 -18.23 17.73 -5.21
N ILE A 313 -17.60 16.81 -4.47
CA ILE A 313 -17.91 15.38 -4.57
C ILE A 313 -19.34 15.11 -4.14
N ASP A 314 -19.85 15.74 -3.07
CA ASP A 314 -21.25 15.62 -2.66
C ASP A 314 -22.19 16.05 -3.79
N ALA A 315 -21.92 17.18 -4.43
CA ALA A 315 -22.70 17.68 -5.57
C ALA A 315 -22.62 16.74 -6.79
N LEU A 316 -21.47 16.12 -7.04
CA LEU A 316 -21.30 15.13 -8.11
C LEU A 316 -22.07 13.84 -7.80
N GLU A 317 -21.93 13.27 -6.61
CA GLU A 317 -22.61 12.04 -6.21
C GLU A 317 -24.13 12.20 -6.18
N TYR A 318 -24.61 13.40 -5.85
CA TYR A 318 -26.03 13.73 -5.95
C TYR A 318 -26.56 13.64 -7.40
N ARG A 319 -25.76 14.07 -8.39
CA ARG A 319 -26.15 14.07 -9.82
C ARG A 319 -25.92 12.74 -10.52
N SER A 320 -24.82 12.06 -10.19
CA SER A 320 -24.30 10.93 -10.96
C SER A 320 -24.37 9.59 -10.21
N GLY A 321 -24.80 9.59 -8.95
CA GLY A 321 -24.79 8.42 -8.09
C GLY A 321 -23.44 8.20 -7.39
N SER A 322 -23.38 7.14 -6.56
CA SER A 322 -22.20 6.83 -5.74
C SER A 322 -20.96 6.53 -6.60
N LEU A 323 -19.85 7.23 -6.34
CA LEU A 323 -18.58 6.98 -7.02
C LEU A 323 -17.93 5.66 -6.58
N ILE A 324 -18.14 5.25 -5.33
CA ILE A 324 -17.63 3.99 -4.78
C ILE A 324 -18.50 2.77 -5.14
N SER A 325 -19.43 2.93 -6.09
CA SER A 325 -20.42 1.91 -6.48
C SER A 325 -21.22 1.33 -5.30
N LEU A 326 -21.56 2.18 -4.32
CA LEU A 326 -22.40 1.77 -3.19
C LEU A 326 -23.84 1.55 -3.68
N PRO A 327 -24.42 0.35 -3.49
CA PRO A 327 -25.79 0.10 -3.93
C PRO A 327 -26.81 0.81 -3.05
N THR A 328 -28.04 0.95 -3.55
CA THR A 328 -29.15 1.51 -2.78
C THR A 328 -29.67 0.49 -1.76
N LEU A 329 -30.16 0.98 -0.61
CA LEU A 329 -30.75 0.14 0.42
C LEU A 329 -32.06 -0.47 -0.10
N GLN A 330 -32.10 -1.80 -0.20
CA GLN A 330 -33.29 -2.52 -0.60
C GLN A 330 -34.19 -2.77 0.61
N ALA A 331 -35.40 -2.21 0.56
CA ALA A 331 -36.32 -2.25 1.70
C ALA A 331 -37.03 -3.60 1.88
N ASN A 332 -37.19 -4.42 0.84
CA ASN A 332 -38.10 -5.58 0.87
C ASN A 332 -37.38 -6.93 0.77
N LEU A 333 -36.19 -7.05 1.36
CA LEU A 333 -35.44 -8.31 1.36
C LEU A 333 -35.96 -9.29 2.41
N SER A 334 -35.99 -10.58 2.07
CA SER A 334 -36.13 -11.66 3.05
C SER A 334 -34.91 -11.68 3.99
N LEU A 335 -35.03 -12.32 5.14
CA LEU A 335 -33.93 -12.43 6.11
C LEU A 335 -32.68 -13.10 5.48
N LYS A 336 -32.91 -14.17 4.71
CA LYS A 336 -31.90 -14.91 3.96
C LYS A 336 -31.21 -14.06 2.90
N ASP A 337 -31.99 -13.33 2.08
CA ASP A 337 -31.43 -12.48 1.03
C ASP A 337 -30.70 -11.26 1.61
N ALA A 338 -31.18 -10.73 2.73
CA ALA A 338 -30.52 -9.68 3.49
C ALA A 338 -29.17 -10.15 4.06
N LEU A 339 -29.10 -11.38 4.58
CA LEU A 339 -27.85 -11.99 5.04
C LEU A 339 -26.84 -12.14 3.90
N ALA A 340 -27.27 -12.65 2.74
CA ALA A 340 -26.42 -12.78 1.55
C ALA A 340 -25.93 -11.40 1.06
N THR A 341 -26.84 -10.44 0.97
CA THR A 341 -26.53 -9.06 0.54
C THR A 341 -25.57 -8.38 1.50
N ALA A 342 -25.80 -8.47 2.82
CA ALA A 342 -24.93 -7.90 3.83
C ALA A 342 -23.53 -8.55 3.85
N SER A 343 -23.45 -9.85 3.54
CA SER A 343 -22.18 -10.57 3.41
C SER A 343 -21.38 -10.08 2.20
N ALA A 344 -22.03 -9.91 1.04
CA ALA A 344 -21.39 -9.33 -0.14
C ALA A 344 -20.93 -7.88 0.10
N LEU A 345 -21.76 -7.07 0.77
CA LEU A 345 -21.39 -5.69 1.15
C LEU A 345 -20.18 -5.66 2.10
N LYS A 346 -20.10 -6.61 3.05
CA LYS A 346 -18.93 -6.76 3.92
C LYS A 346 -17.67 -7.05 3.11
N GLU A 347 -17.74 -7.93 2.12
CA GLU A 347 -16.60 -8.25 1.24
C GLU A 347 -16.14 -7.03 0.45
N SER A 348 -17.08 -6.30 -0.19
CA SER A 348 -16.77 -5.04 -0.87
C SER A 348 -16.15 -4.02 0.08
N GLY A 349 -16.67 -3.88 1.31
CA GLY A 349 -16.08 -3.02 2.33
C GLY A 349 -14.67 -3.44 2.74
N ASN A 350 -14.39 -4.74 2.83
CA ASN A 350 -13.05 -5.25 3.12
C ASN A 350 -12.06 -4.94 2.01
N ASN A 351 -12.47 -4.99 0.75
CA ASN A 351 -11.61 -4.62 -0.38
C ASN A 351 -11.19 -3.15 -0.27
N TRP A 352 -12.14 -2.25 0.01
CA TRP A 352 -11.83 -0.83 0.28
C TRP A 352 -10.96 -0.63 1.50
N PHE A 353 -11.17 -1.42 2.56
CA PHE A 353 -10.34 -1.36 3.77
C PHE A 353 -8.89 -1.75 3.49
N VAL A 354 -8.68 -2.80 2.70
CA VAL A 354 -7.33 -3.26 2.27
C VAL A 354 -6.65 -2.20 1.41
N ALA A 355 -7.39 -1.50 0.57
CA ALA A 355 -6.92 -0.36 -0.21
C ALA A 355 -6.71 0.95 0.60
N GLY A 356 -6.84 0.89 1.93
CA GLY A 356 -6.67 2.06 2.81
C GLY A 356 -7.82 3.08 2.79
N ASN A 357 -8.84 2.89 1.95
CA ASN A 357 -9.99 3.79 1.86
C ASN A 357 -11.02 3.48 2.96
N HIS A 358 -10.72 3.91 4.18
CA HIS A 358 -11.57 3.69 5.35
C HIS A 358 -12.95 4.35 5.25
N THR A 359 -13.05 5.46 4.53
CA THR A 359 -14.33 6.16 4.28
C THR A 359 -15.27 5.30 3.44
N ALA A 360 -14.80 4.80 2.29
CA ALA A 360 -15.57 3.90 1.45
C ALA A 360 -15.93 2.60 2.17
N ALA A 361 -14.95 1.96 2.83
CA ALA A 361 -15.17 0.75 3.60
C ALA A 361 -16.29 0.90 4.64
N ARG A 362 -16.28 2.01 5.39
CA ARG A 362 -17.32 2.32 6.39
C ARG A 362 -18.71 2.47 5.76
N SER A 363 -18.82 3.10 4.59
CA SER A 363 -20.11 3.23 3.89
C SER A 363 -20.72 1.87 3.57
N PHE A 364 -19.92 0.91 3.09
CA PHE A 364 -20.36 -0.46 2.84
C PHE A 364 -20.77 -1.19 4.13
N TYR A 365 -19.97 -1.09 5.21
CA TYR A 365 -20.33 -1.72 6.48
C TYR A 365 -21.61 -1.15 7.09
N ARG A 366 -21.80 0.17 6.99
CA ARG A 366 -23.02 0.84 7.44
C ARG A 366 -24.23 0.36 6.65
N LEU A 367 -24.12 0.28 5.33
CA LEU A 367 -25.21 -0.21 4.48
C LEU A 367 -25.56 -1.67 4.82
N ALA A 368 -24.56 -2.54 5.02
CA ALA A 368 -24.77 -3.92 5.42
C ALA A 368 -25.54 -4.03 6.76
N LEU A 369 -25.17 -3.22 7.75
CA LEU A 369 -25.89 -3.16 9.03
C LEU A 369 -27.34 -2.68 8.85
N SER A 370 -27.56 -1.65 8.02
CA SER A 370 -28.90 -1.16 7.69
C SER A 370 -29.74 -2.21 6.96
N THR A 371 -29.16 -2.96 6.02
CA THR A 371 -29.83 -4.06 5.31
C THR A 371 -30.35 -5.12 6.28
N LEU A 372 -29.51 -5.56 7.23
CA LEU A 372 -29.92 -6.52 8.25
C LEU A 372 -30.99 -5.94 9.19
N ALA A 373 -30.87 -4.68 9.59
CA ALA A 373 -31.83 -4.02 10.47
C ALA A 373 -33.22 -3.87 9.83
N VAL A 374 -33.26 -3.48 8.55
CA VAL A 374 -34.53 -3.32 7.80
C VAL A 374 -35.21 -4.67 7.58
N ALA A 375 -34.45 -5.69 7.15
CA ALA A 375 -35.00 -7.02 6.93
C ALA A 375 -35.61 -7.62 8.21
N GLU A 376 -34.94 -7.46 9.36
CA GLU A 376 -35.50 -7.87 10.65
C GLU A 376 -36.74 -7.07 11.05
N ALA A 377 -36.72 -5.75 10.85
CA ALA A 377 -37.88 -4.90 11.15
C ALA A 377 -39.11 -5.29 10.32
N ASN A 378 -38.90 -5.71 9.06
CA ASN A 378 -39.97 -6.19 8.19
C ASN A 378 -40.44 -7.60 8.58
N GLY A 379 -39.52 -8.52 8.88
CA GLY A 379 -39.87 -9.84 9.40
C GLY A 379 -40.66 -9.75 10.72
N CYS A 380 -40.37 -8.76 11.56
CA CYS A 380 -41.12 -8.48 12.77
C CYS A 380 -42.54 -7.93 12.54
N ARG A 381 -42.81 -7.34 11.36
CA ARG A 381 -44.10 -6.74 11.00
C ARG A 381 -45.03 -7.70 10.24
N GLN A 382 -44.50 -8.80 9.71
CA GLN A 382 -45.28 -9.82 9.03
C GLN A 382 -45.81 -10.83 10.06
N ALA A 383 -47.12 -11.03 10.13
CA ALA A 383 -47.71 -12.16 10.85
C ALA A 383 -47.29 -13.47 10.16
N PRO A 384 -47.05 -14.57 10.89
CA PRO A 384 -46.73 -15.86 10.27
C PRO A 384 -47.86 -16.22 9.29
N SER A 385 -47.55 -16.27 7.99
CA SER A 385 -48.50 -16.58 6.92
C SER A 385 -48.82 -18.08 6.82
N SER A 386 -48.24 -18.89 7.69
CA SER A 386 -48.37 -20.34 7.73
C SER A 386 -48.49 -20.79 9.19
N PRO A 387 -49.24 -21.87 9.49
CA PRO A 387 -49.33 -22.39 10.84
C PRO A 387 -47.94 -22.77 11.34
N LEU A 388 -47.59 -22.30 12.55
CA LEU A 388 -46.34 -22.64 13.21
C LEU A 388 -46.34 -24.15 13.52
N SER A 389 -45.23 -24.82 13.27
CA SER A 389 -45.13 -26.27 13.52
C SER A 389 -44.77 -26.55 14.97
N ILE A 390 -45.32 -27.63 15.54
CA ILE A 390 -44.91 -28.14 16.86
C ILE A 390 -43.40 -28.41 16.84
N GLY A 391 -42.69 -27.94 17.87
CA GLY A 391 -41.23 -27.97 17.97
C GLY A 391 -40.50 -26.76 17.35
N GLN A 392 -41.21 -25.82 16.72
CA GLN A 392 -40.61 -24.61 16.17
C GLN A 392 -40.25 -23.60 17.27
N THR A 393 -39.04 -23.07 17.22
CA THR A 393 -38.59 -22.02 18.15
C THR A 393 -39.21 -20.67 17.78
N VAL A 394 -39.74 -19.98 18.78
CA VAL A 394 -40.50 -18.74 18.63
C VAL A 394 -40.15 -17.73 19.72
N LYS A 395 -40.42 -16.45 19.45
CA LYS A 395 -40.45 -15.37 20.43
C LYS A 395 -41.88 -14.98 20.71
N VAL A 396 -42.27 -14.95 21.96
CA VAL A 396 -43.60 -14.54 22.41
C VAL A 396 -43.53 -13.19 23.11
N GLN A 397 -44.41 -12.26 22.72
CA GLN A 397 -44.53 -10.96 23.38
C GLN A 397 -45.31 -11.10 24.69
N MET A 398 -44.73 -10.70 25.83
CA MET A 398 -45.34 -10.81 27.16
C MET A 398 -46.35 -9.68 27.47
N VAL A 399 -47.32 -9.97 28.35
CA VAL A 399 -48.27 -8.95 28.85
C VAL A 399 -47.51 -8.04 29.82
N GLY A 400 -47.17 -6.83 29.39
CA GLY A 400 -46.29 -5.90 30.13
C GLY A 400 -45.09 -5.39 29.34
N GLY A 401 -44.86 -5.93 28.13
CA GLY A 401 -43.73 -5.58 27.27
C GLY A 401 -42.54 -6.51 27.45
N GLY A 402 -41.84 -6.83 26.36
CA GLY A 402 -40.73 -7.80 26.32
C GLY A 402 -41.05 -9.02 25.46
N TRP A 403 -40.01 -9.68 24.95
CA TRP A 403 -40.10 -10.88 24.10
C TRP A 403 -39.32 -12.01 24.78
N LEU A 404 -39.98 -13.14 25.05
CA LEU A 404 -39.36 -14.35 25.60
C LEU A 404 -39.20 -15.42 24.53
N HIS A 405 -38.14 -16.21 24.60
CA HIS A 405 -37.92 -17.34 23.70
C HIS A 405 -38.59 -18.58 24.26
N GLY A 406 -39.22 -19.34 23.37
CA GLY A 406 -39.74 -20.65 23.70
C GLY A 406 -39.89 -21.51 22.45
N MET A 407 -40.48 -22.67 22.64
CA MET A 407 -40.76 -23.65 21.62
C MET A 407 -42.25 -23.91 21.57
N VAL A 408 -42.82 -23.95 20.36
CA VAL A 408 -44.24 -24.31 20.18
C VAL A 408 -44.45 -25.75 20.65
N SER A 409 -45.22 -25.94 21.71
CA SER A 409 -45.58 -27.26 22.25
C SER A 409 -46.82 -27.82 21.59
N ASP A 410 -47.80 -26.98 21.25
CA ASP A 410 -49.00 -27.36 20.52
C ASP A 410 -49.52 -26.22 19.61
N SER A 411 -50.29 -26.57 18.59
CA SER A 411 -50.96 -25.64 17.68
C SER A 411 -52.47 -25.83 17.73
N ASN A 412 -53.20 -24.83 18.21
CA ASN A 412 -54.64 -24.90 18.42
C ASN A 412 -55.43 -24.57 17.14
N ASP A 413 -56.58 -25.24 16.94
CA ASP A 413 -57.50 -25.01 15.80
C ASP A 413 -58.07 -23.58 15.73
N ASN A 414 -57.99 -22.84 16.84
CA ASN A 414 -58.45 -21.45 16.96
C ASN A 414 -57.42 -20.41 16.45
N GLY A 415 -56.27 -20.85 15.92
CA GLY A 415 -55.20 -19.96 15.45
C GLY A 415 -54.34 -19.35 16.58
N SER A 416 -54.26 -20.03 17.72
CA SER A 416 -53.30 -19.75 18.80
C SER A 416 -52.30 -20.90 18.93
N VAL A 417 -51.21 -20.68 19.65
CA VAL A 417 -50.18 -21.69 19.92
C VAL A 417 -49.85 -21.73 21.40
N ASP A 418 -49.48 -22.92 21.86
CA ASP A 418 -48.97 -23.14 23.21
C ASP A 418 -47.44 -23.15 23.13
N VAL A 419 -46.77 -22.47 24.07
CA VAL A 419 -45.32 -22.29 24.05
C VAL A 419 -44.71 -22.65 25.40
N VAL A 420 -43.69 -23.50 25.36
CA VAL A 420 -42.79 -23.80 26.49
C VAL A 420 -41.58 -22.87 26.39
N PHE A 421 -41.35 -22.05 27.41
CA PHE A 421 -40.24 -21.11 27.47
C PHE A 421 -38.94 -21.76 27.95
N ASP A 422 -37.81 -21.11 27.67
CA ASP A 422 -36.48 -21.59 28.09
C ASP A 422 -36.28 -21.66 29.62
N ASP A 423 -37.20 -21.09 30.41
CA ASP A 423 -37.22 -21.16 31.88
C ASP A 423 -38.14 -22.26 32.43
N ASP A 424 -38.51 -23.23 31.59
CA ASP A 424 -39.45 -24.34 31.85
C ASP A 424 -40.86 -23.87 32.22
N SER A 425 -41.20 -22.59 32.00
CA SER A 425 -42.58 -22.11 32.12
C SER A 425 -43.39 -22.39 30.85
N GLU A 426 -44.68 -22.66 31.00
CA GLU A 426 -45.59 -22.94 29.88
C GLU A 426 -46.68 -21.88 29.81
N GLN A 427 -47.07 -21.50 28.59
CA GLN A 427 -48.19 -20.61 28.37
C GLN A 427 -49.04 -21.07 27.20
N ASP A 428 -50.33 -21.24 27.50
CA ASP A 428 -51.32 -21.73 26.54
C ASP A 428 -52.06 -20.58 25.85
N ASN A 429 -52.61 -20.89 24.67
CA ASN A 429 -53.49 -20.04 23.87
C ASN A 429 -52.88 -18.68 23.52
N ILE A 430 -51.60 -18.65 23.14
CA ILE A 430 -50.94 -17.42 22.72
C ILE A 430 -51.41 -17.05 21.29
N PRO A 431 -51.99 -15.85 21.09
CA PRO A 431 -52.41 -15.42 19.76
C PRO A 431 -51.21 -15.28 18.81
N LEU A 432 -51.34 -15.75 17.56
CA LEU A 432 -50.26 -15.72 16.56
C LEU A 432 -49.66 -14.31 16.32
N HIS A 433 -50.41 -13.23 16.50
CA HIS A 433 -49.90 -11.87 16.37
C HIS A 433 -48.88 -11.47 17.48
N ARG A 434 -48.81 -12.25 18.56
CA ARG A 434 -47.83 -12.11 19.65
C ARG A 434 -46.66 -13.07 19.51
N VAL A 435 -46.64 -13.91 18.47
CA VAL A 435 -45.63 -14.95 18.26
C VAL A 435 -44.84 -14.64 17.00
N ARG A 436 -43.52 -14.70 17.11
CA ARG A 436 -42.60 -14.52 15.98
C ARG A 436 -41.72 -15.76 15.84
N PRO A 437 -41.65 -16.40 14.66
CA PRO A 437 -40.72 -17.48 14.45
C PRO A 437 -39.27 -17.00 14.64
N VAL A 438 -38.47 -17.77 15.38
CA VAL A 438 -37.03 -17.55 15.50
C VAL A 438 -36.38 -18.28 14.34
N ALA A 439 -35.97 -17.55 13.32
CA ALA A 439 -35.23 -18.14 12.21
C ALA A 439 -33.89 -18.69 12.72
N ALA A 440 -33.52 -19.91 12.30
CA ALA A 440 -32.19 -20.50 12.55
C ALA A 440 -31.04 -19.58 12.08
N GLU A 441 -31.32 -18.64 11.19
CA GLU A 441 -30.41 -17.63 10.63
C GLU A 441 -30.03 -16.52 11.63
N LEU A 442 -30.75 -16.37 12.76
CA LEU A 442 -30.55 -15.26 13.69
C LEU A 442 -29.16 -15.27 14.34
N GLY A 443 -28.60 -16.45 14.64
CA GLY A 443 -27.23 -16.58 15.14
C GLY A 443 -26.18 -16.09 14.14
N VAL A 444 -26.33 -16.49 12.86
CA VAL A 444 -25.43 -16.10 11.77
C VAL A 444 -25.50 -14.60 11.49
N ILE A 445 -26.70 -14.01 11.53
CA ILE A 445 -26.90 -12.57 11.39
C ILE A 445 -26.21 -11.80 12.52
N ASN A 446 -26.34 -12.30 13.74
CA ASN A 446 -25.73 -11.74 14.93
C ASN A 446 -24.19 -11.77 14.84
N ASP A 447 -23.61 -12.88 14.41
CA ASP A 447 -22.17 -12.99 14.15
C ASP A 447 -21.72 -12.02 13.04
N LEU A 448 -22.48 -11.91 11.95
CA LEU A 448 -22.18 -10.97 10.86
C LEU A 448 -22.23 -9.53 11.35
N ARG A 449 -23.22 -9.16 12.18
CA ARG A 449 -23.32 -7.81 12.78
C ARG A 449 -22.13 -7.46 13.64
N LEU A 450 -21.70 -8.39 14.50
CA LEU A 450 -20.51 -8.21 15.33
C LEU A 450 -19.27 -7.94 14.45
N GLN A 451 -19.08 -8.74 13.39
CA GLN A 451 -17.98 -8.56 12.44
C GLN A 451 -18.06 -7.20 11.72
N LEU A 452 -19.25 -6.78 11.27
CA LEU A 452 -19.48 -5.48 10.63
C LEU A 452 -19.19 -4.32 11.59
N CYS A 453 -19.63 -4.40 12.84
CA CYS A 453 -19.34 -3.39 13.86
C CYS A 453 -17.84 -3.28 14.14
N MET A 454 -17.15 -4.42 14.30
CA MET A 454 -15.70 -4.44 14.48
C MET A 454 -14.94 -3.85 13.28
N ASN A 455 -15.35 -4.17 12.06
CA ASN A 455 -14.73 -3.63 10.86
C ASN A 455 -15.00 -2.12 10.71
N SER A 456 -16.22 -1.67 11.00
CA SER A 456 -16.58 -0.25 11.08
C SER A 456 -15.74 0.49 12.11
N ALA A 457 -15.54 -0.08 13.31
CA ALA A 457 -14.70 0.49 14.35
C ALA A 457 -13.23 0.62 13.93
N LYS A 458 -12.67 -0.36 13.20
CA LYS A 458 -11.33 -0.26 12.63
C LYS A 458 -11.22 0.87 11.61
N SER A 459 -12.20 1.02 10.72
CA SER A 459 -12.24 2.14 9.75
C SER A 459 -12.34 3.49 10.45
N LEU A 460 -13.22 3.63 11.43
CA LEU A 460 -13.38 4.84 12.25
C LEU A 460 -12.08 5.22 12.96
N HIS A 461 -11.40 4.26 13.57
CA HIS A 461 -10.10 4.50 14.20
C HIS A 461 -9.03 4.96 13.18
N GLY A 462 -9.01 4.36 11.98
CA GLY A 462 -8.16 4.79 10.88
C GLY A 462 -8.37 6.26 10.47
N LEU A 463 -9.62 6.72 10.56
CA LEU A 463 -10.03 8.12 10.34
C LEU A 463 -9.90 9.02 11.59
N LYS A 464 -9.21 8.57 12.64
CA LYS A 464 -9.07 9.25 13.93
C LYS A 464 -10.37 9.52 14.70
N GLN A 465 -11.49 8.96 14.26
CA GLN A 465 -12.80 8.95 14.94
C GLN A 465 -12.84 7.84 16.00
N THR A 466 -11.91 7.90 16.97
CA THR A 466 -11.69 6.81 17.93
C THR A 466 -12.81 6.71 18.96
N ARG A 467 -13.50 7.81 19.29
CA ARG A 467 -14.63 7.78 20.21
C ARG A 467 -15.84 7.10 19.59
N GLU A 468 -16.16 7.42 18.34
CA GLU A 468 -17.22 6.76 17.57
C GLU A 468 -16.92 5.28 17.37
N ALA A 469 -15.64 4.90 17.20
CA ALA A 469 -15.23 3.50 17.14
C ALA A 469 -15.53 2.74 18.44
N ILE A 470 -15.29 3.37 19.61
CA ILE A 470 -15.60 2.81 20.92
C ILE A 470 -17.12 2.64 21.10
N GLU A 471 -17.91 3.63 20.69
CA GLU A 471 -19.38 3.56 20.73
C GLU A 471 -19.92 2.42 19.85
N CYS A 472 -19.36 2.27 18.63
CA CYS A 472 -19.71 1.17 17.73
C CYS A 472 -19.42 -0.21 18.34
N LEU A 473 -18.29 -0.35 19.04
CA LEU A 473 -17.96 -1.59 19.77
C LEU A 473 -18.81 -1.79 21.02
N ALA A 474 -19.19 -0.71 21.72
CA ALA A 474 -20.10 -0.80 22.85
C ALA A 474 -21.47 -1.31 22.43
N TYR A 475 -22.01 -0.82 21.31
CA TYR A 475 -23.24 -1.33 20.72
C TYR A 475 -23.16 -2.83 20.39
N ALA A 476 -22.02 -3.30 19.87
CA ALA A 476 -21.82 -4.73 19.59
C ALA A 476 -21.72 -5.55 20.89
N LEU A 477 -20.91 -5.11 21.85
CA LEU A 477 -20.64 -5.82 23.10
C LEU A 477 -21.85 -5.86 24.05
N ASP A 478 -22.83 -4.97 23.89
CA ASP A 478 -24.12 -5.08 24.59
C ASP A 478 -24.84 -6.40 24.27
N ARG A 479 -24.68 -6.89 23.03
CA ARG A 479 -25.27 -8.15 22.55
C ARG A 479 -24.31 -9.34 22.68
N PHE A 480 -23.00 -9.09 22.61
CA PHE A 480 -21.95 -10.10 22.70
C PHE A 480 -20.95 -9.76 23.82
N PRO A 481 -21.35 -9.79 25.09
CA PRO A 481 -20.56 -9.24 26.21
C PRO A 481 -19.23 -9.95 26.47
N ASN A 482 -19.08 -11.16 25.92
CA ASN A 482 -17.91 -12.02 26.09
C ASN A 482 -17.09 -12.20 24.79
N ASP A 483 -17.38 -11.45 23.72
CA ASP A 483 -16.59 -11.56 22.49
C ASP A 483 -15.15 -11.04 22.72
N VAL A 484 -14.18 -11.94 22.62
CA VAL A 484 -12.78 -11.65 22.95
C VAL A 484 -12.18 -10.61 21.98
N PRO A 485 -12.30 -10.74 20.65
CA PRO A 485 -11.79 -9.73 19.71
C PRO A 485 -12.37 -8.33 19.93
N ALA A 486 -13.68 -8.20 20.14
CA ALA A 486 -14.33 -6.90 20.36
C ALA A 486 -13.94 -6.28 21.70
N LEU A 487 -13.87 -7.07 22.79
CA LEU A 487 -13.37 -6.60 24.09
C LEU A 487 -11.91 -6.12 23.97
N TYR A 488 -11.04 -6.91 23.36
CA TYR A 488 -9.64 -6.54 23.14
C TYR A 488 -9.53 -5.24 22.34
N LEU A 489 -10.25 -5.13 21.21
CA LEU A 489 -10.22 -3.94 20.36
C LEU A 489 -10.72 -2.70 21.11
N ARG A 490 -11.87 -2.78 21.80
CA ARG A 490 -12.40 -1.64 22.57
C ARG A 490 -11.45 -1.24 23.70
N GLY A 491 -10.81 -2.20 24.36
CA GLY A 491 -9.81 -1.95 25.37
C GLY A 491 -8.58 -1.20 24.84
N VAL A 492 -8.05 -1.61 23.68
CA VAL A 492 -6.93 -0.93 23.02
C VAL A 492 -7.30 0.48 22.56
N LEU A 493 -8.50 0.67 21.99
CA LEU A 493 -8.98 1.99 21.59
C LEU A 493 -9.23 2.90 22.80
N SER A 494 -9.73 2.35 23.90
CA SER A 494 -9.91 3.08 25.17
C SER A 494 -8.57 3.55 25.73
N LEU A 495 -7.51 2.75 25.62
CA LEU A 495 -6.15 3.19 25.94
C LEU A 495 -5.69 4.37 25.08
N ALA A 496 -6.00 4.35 23.78
CA ALA A 496 -5.61 5.41 22.85
C ALA A 496 -6.28 6.76 23.17
N VAL A 497 -7.45 6.76 23.79
CA VAL A 497 -8.16 7.97 24.26
C VAL A 497 -7.95 8.24 25.76
N HIS A 498 -7.02 7.54 26.41
CA HIS A 498 -6.70 7.66 27.83
C HIS A 498 -7.83 7.27 28.80
N ASP A 499 -8.83 6.51 28.36
CA ASP A 499 -9.81 5.88 29.24
C ASP A 499 -9.24 4.59 29.84
N THR A 500 -8.47 4.76 30.91
CA THR A 500 -7.83 3.65 31.63
C THR A 500 -8.83 2.75 32.35
N LYS A 501 -10.05 3.24 32.64
CA LYS A 501 -11.07 2.46 33.37
C LYS A 501 -11.69 1.44 32.42
N GLN A 502 -12.23 1.91 31.29
CA GLN A 502 -12.82 1.04 30.29
C GLN A 502 -11.79 0.05 29.72
N ALA A 503 -10.57 0.54 29.44
CA ALA A 503 -9.47 -0.32 28.99
C ALA A 503 -9.16 -1.46 29.96
N LYS A 504 -9.16 -1.17 31.27
CA LYS A 504 -8.92 -2.18 32.30
C LYS A 504 -10.02 -3.24 32.30
N GLU A 505 -11.27 -2.81 32.35
CA GLU A 505 -12.43 -3.70 32.42
C GLU A 505 -12.48 -4.64 31.21
N ASP A 506 -12.28 -4.11 30.01
CA ASP A 506 -12.32 -4.89 28.77
C ASP A 506 -11.15 -5.87 28.65
N LEU A 507 -9.92 -5.43 28.93
CA LEU A 507 -8.74 -6.31 28.84
C LEU A 507 -8.76 -7.42 29.91
N GLN A 508 -9.27 -7.14 31.12
CA GLN A 508 -9.47 -8.16 32.14
C GLN A 508 -10.52 -9.18 31.71
N ARG A 509 -11.67 -8.71 31.21
CA ARG A 509 -12.73 -9.60 30.76
C ARG A 509 -12.28 -10.46 29.58
N ALA A 510 -11.60 -9.88 28.59
CA ALA A 510 -11.03 -10.62 27.47
C ALA A 510 -10.07 -11.72 27.94
N HIS A 511 -9.17 -11.41 28.89
CA HIS A 511 -8.26 -12.38 29.47
C HIS A 511 -9.00 -13.51 30.22
N GLN A 512 -9.99 -13.18 31.04
CA GLN A 512 -10.79 -14.16 31.79
C GLN A 512 -11.55 -15.10 30.86
N VAL A 513 -12.16 -14.56 29.79
CA VAL A 513 -12.87 -15.38 28.80
C VAL A 513 -11.90 -16.34 28.11
N VAL A 514 -10.75 -15.86 27.60
CA VAL A 514 -9.73 -16.72 26.98
C VAL A 514 -9.24 -17.80 27.95
N ALA A 515 -8.99 -17.44 29.21
CA ALA A 515 -8.52 -18.39 30.22
C ALA A 515 -9.54 -19.50 30.50
N LYS A 516 -10.84 -19.16 30.51
CA LYS A 516 -11.96 -20.06 30.80
C LYS A 516 -12.36 -20.92 29.59
N THR A 517 -12.53 -20.32 28.41
CA THR A 517 -13.05 -21.02 27.23
C THR A 517 -11.98 -21.67 26.39
N LYS A 518 -10.70 -21.29 26.56
CA LYS A 518 -9.57 -21.69 25.70
C LYS A 518 -9.75 -21.30 24.22
N GLN A 519 -10.70 -20.44 23.91
CA GLN A 519 -10.88 -19.87 22.58
C GLN A 519 -9.97 -18.65 22.38
N HIS A 520 -9.62 -18.33 21.13
CA HIS A 520 -8.77 -17.17 20.77
C HIS A 520 -7.39 -17.13 21.47
N LEU A 521 -6.76 -18.29 21.72
CA LEU A 521 -5.43 -18.36 22.36
C LEU A 521 -4.35 -17.53 21.65
N ALA A 522 -4.46 -17.36 20.32
CA ALA A 522 -3.57 -16.49 19.54
C ALA A 522 -3.56 -15.03 20.02
N LEU A 523 -4.69 -14.51 20.53
CA LEU A 523 -4.79 -13.14 21.06
C LEU A 523 -4.27 -13.00 22.51
N ALA A 524 -3.97 -14.10 23.21
CA ALA A 524 -3.57 -14.04 24.61
C ALA A 524 -2.27 -13.23 24.83
N GLY A 525 -1.32 -13.33 23.87
CA GLY A 525 -0.09 -12.54 23.89
C GLY A 525 -0.34 -11.05 23.69
N ASP A 526 -1.24 -10.70 22.76
CA ASP A 526 -1.62 -9.32 22.48
C ASP A 526 -2.34 -8.67 23.66
N ILE A 527 -3.27 -9.38 24.27
CA ILE A 527 -3.99 -8.94 25.48
C ILE A 527 -3.00 -8.66 26.61
N ARG A 528 -2.02 -9.55 26.83
CA ARG A 528 -0.97 -9.37 27.86
C ARG A 528 -0.09 -8.15 27.57
N THR A 529 0.24 -7.93 26.30
CA THR A 529 1.02 -6.78 25.86
C THR A 529 0.25 -5.47 26.09
N ALA A 530 -1.01 -5.42 25.70
CA ALA A 530 -1.90 -4.28 25.95
C ALA A 530 -2.09 -4.02 27.45
N TRP A 531 -2.23 -5.07 28.25
CA TRP A 531 -2.29 -4.99 29.71
C TRP A 531 -1.03 -4.38 30.33
N SER A 532 0.14 -4.80 29.86
CA SER A 532 1.42 -4.27 30.32
C SER A 532 1.56 -2.78 29.97
N ARG A 533 1.09 -2.37 28.77
CA ARG A 533 1.01 -0.96 28.37
C ARG A 533 0.06 -0.16 29.27
N LEU A 534 -1.13 -0.69 29.58
CA LEU A 534 -2.08 -0.07 30.52
C LEU A 534 -1.42 0.16 31.88
N GLN A 535 -0.74 -0.84 32.44
CA GLN A 535 -0.05 -0.72 33.73
C GLN A 535 1.00 0.40 33.71
N LEU A 536 1.77 0.50 32.62
CA LEU A 536 2.75 1.55 32.43
C LEU A 536 2.10 2.94 32.39
N VAL A 537 1.02 3.11 31.61
CA VAL A 537 0.25 4.37 31.53
C VAL A 537 -0.30 4.78 32.90
N VAL A 538 -0.91 3.85 33.64
CA VAL A 538 -1.44 4.10 34.99
C VAL A 538 -0.32 4.50 35.95
N LYS A 539 0.85 3.84 35.89
CA LYS A 539 2.02 4.17 36.71
C LYS A 539 2.56 5.57 36.40
N HIS A 540 2.67 5.94 35.13
CA HIS A 540 3.11 7.27 34.73
C HIS A 540 2.11 8.34 35.18
N ARG A 541 0.80 8.11 35.01
CA ARG A 541 -0.25 9.03 35.47
C ARG A 541 -0.16 9.28 36.97
N LYS A 542 -0.07 8.23 37.79
CA LYS A 542 0.12 8.36 39.25
C LYS A 542 1.36 9.16 39.64
N ARG A 543 2.47 9.00 38.90
CA ARG A 543 3.70 9.77 39.13
C ARG A 543 3.51 11.24 38.75
N ALA A 544 2.83 11.52 37.64
CA ALA A 544 2.51 12.88 37.21
C ALA A 544 1.57 13.57 38.22
N ASP A 545 0.52 12.89 38.67
CA ASP A 545 -0.41 13.40 39.68
C ASP A 545 0.32 13.73 41.00
N LYS A 546 1.22 12.83 41.46
CA LYS A 546 2.05 13.09 42.65
C LYS A 546 2.97 14.29 42.47
N LYS A 547 3.54 14.49 41.27
CA LYS A 547 4.40 15.63 40.96
C LYS A 547 3.58 16.93 40.97
N LEU A 548 2.41 16.95 40.33
CA LEU A 548 1.48 18.08 40.30
C LEU A 548 1.06 18.48 41.71
N ILE A 549 0.68 17.52 42.56
CA ILE A 549 0.31 17.78 43.97
C ILE A 549 1.48 18.44 44.72
N LYS A 550 2.71 17.97 44.52
CA LYS A 550 3.89 18.57 45.16
C LYS A 550 4.12 20.00 44.70
N GLU A 551 3.98 20.26 43.40
CA GLU A 551 4.10 21.61 42.82
C GLU A 551 3.00 22.53 43.33
N MET A 552 1.75 22.07 43.36
CA MET A 552 0.62 22.81 43.94
C MET A 552 0.83 23.13 45.41
N MET A 553 1.32 22.17 46.21
CA MET A 553 1.63 22.41 47.64
C MET A 553 2.76 23.43 47.80
N THR A 554 3.76 23.39 46.92
CA THR A 554 4.86 24.37 46.93
C THR A 554 4.33 25.76 46.58
N TYR A 555 3.47 25.89 45.57
CA TYR A 555 2.82 27.15 45.20
C TYR A 555 1.90 27.68 46.30
N LEU A 556 1.07 26.83 46.90
CA LEU A 556 0.21 27.24 48.02
C LEU A 556 1.02 27.78 49.19
N ASN A 557 2.18 27.18 49.50
CA ASN A 557 3.07 27.68 50.53
C ASN A 557 3.64 29.09 50.22
N THR A 558 3.70 29.49 48.94
CA THR A 558 4.14 30.85 48.55
C THR A 558 3.04 31.92 48.63
N ILE A 559 1.77 31.52 48.83
CA ILE A 559 0.63 32.44 48.95
C ILE A 559 0.29 32.72 50.44
N VAL A 560 0.75 31.86 51.35
CA VAL A 560 0.47 31.95 52.79
C VAL A 560 1.54 32.75 53.55
N GLU A 561 2.59 33.21 52.85
CA GLU A 561 3.48 34.31 53.27
C GLU A 561 2.96 35.64 52.73
#